data_AF-A0A1R1L663-F1
#
_entry.id   AF-A0A1R1L663-F1
#
_cell.length_a   1.000
_cell.length_b   1.000
_cell.length_c   1.000
_cell.angle_alpha   90.00
_cell.angle_beta   90.00
_cell.angle_gamma   90.00
#
_symmetry.space_group_name_H-M   'P 1'
#
loop_
_entity.id
_entity.type
_entity.pdbx_description
1 polymer ?
#
loop_
_entity_poly.entity_id
_entity_poly.type
_entity_poly.pdbx_seq_one_letter_code
_entity_poly.pdbx_strand_id
1 'polypeptide(L)'
;MRPDADVEMVANKAHAPHPATMIRQANAPRVAFPTVGAYHVSKWALEGFLQSLAQEVAGFNIKVTLVEPGGFSTDWSGPSAKRSEQMDDYAEVREAAASRPSENNPGDPTATRGAILKVVDTENPHLRIFFGAAPLDIATKDYESRLATWNEWQPVSIEAHGNEVRDPTTRM
;
A
#
# COMPACT_ATOMS: atom_id res chain seq x y z
N MET A 1 -26.61 -8.44 11.04
CA MET A 1 -26.19 -7.31 10.20
C MET A 1 -24.77 -7.00 10.63
N ARG A 2 -23.76 -7.51 9.90
CA ARG A 2 -22.35 -7.30 10.26
C ARG A 2 -21.81 -6.21 9.34
N PRO A 3 -21.05 -5.23 9.85
CA PRO A 3 -20.51 -4.18 9.00
C PRO A 3 -19.50 -4.84 8.06
N ASP A 4 -19.80 -4.77 6.77
CA ASP A 4 -18.81 -4.95 5.73
C ASP A 4 -17.70 -3.92 6.01
N ALA A 5 -16.44 -4.29 5.77
CA ALA A 5 -15.31 -3.37 5.87
C ALA A 5 -15.41 -2.35 4.73
N ASP A 6 -16.36 -1.43 4.85
CA ASP A 6 -16.67 -0.40 3.90
C ASP A 6 -15.51 0.58 3.81
N VAL A 7 -15.26 1.01 2.57
CA VAL A 7 -14.36 2.10 2.23
C VAL A 7 -14.92 3.38 2.87
N GLU A 8 -14.44 3.74 4.05
CA GLU A 8 -14.88 4.96 4.73
C GLU A 8 -13.99 6.14 4.34
N MET A 9 -14.58 7.14 3.69
CA MET A 9 -13.98 8.45 3.51
C MET A 9 -14.24 9.25 4.78
N VAL A 10 -13.29 9.29 5.70
CA VAL A 10 -13.37 10.21 6.84
C VAL A 10 -12.92 11.59 6.36
N ALA A 11 -13.86 12.38 5.86
CA ALA A 11 -13.67 13.80 5.61
C ALA A 11 -14.19 14.58 6.82
N ASN A 12 -13.29 15.09 7.66
CA ASN A 12 -13.73 15.96 8.75
C ASN A 12 -14.04 17.36 8.18
N LYS A 13 -15.32 17.69 8.03
CA LYS A 13 -15.77 19.05 7.70
C LYS A 13 -15.88 19.86 8.99
N ALA A 14 -14.74 20.18 9.61
CA ALA A 14 -14.72 21.05 10.78
C ALA A 14 -14.96 22.51 10.36
N HIS A 15 -15.86 23.19 11.06
CA HIS A 15 -16.30 24.57 10.86
C HIS A 15 -15.23 25.63 11.25
N ALA A 16 -13.95 25.37 11.01
CA ALA A 16 -12.81 26.22 11.39
C ALA A 16 -11.67 26.04 10.35
N PRO A 17 -10.69 26.96 10.23
CA PRO A 17 -9.75 27.03 9.10
C PRO A 17 -8.64 25.98 9.16
N HIS A 18 -8.98 24.73 9.50
CA HIS A 18 -8.04 23.63 9.59
C HIS A 18 -7.99 22.85 8.27
N PRO A 19 -6.80 22.34 7.88
CA PRO A 19 -6.62 21.53 6.68
C PRO A 19 -7.57 20.32 6.68
N ALA A 20 -8.13 20.01 5.50
CA ALA A 20 -8.92 18.79 5.34
C ALA A 20 -7.97 17.60 5.14
N THR A 21 -8.01 16.62 6.04
CA THR A 21 -7.23 15.38 5.93
C THR A 21 -8.10 14.26 5.36
N MET A 22 -7.69 13.70 4.22
CA MET A 22 -8.30 12.53 3.60
C MET A 22 -7.47 11.29 3.93
N ILE A 23 -8.06 10.35 4.67
CA ILE A 23 -7.44 9.07 5.00
C ILE A 23 -8.10 7.96 4.18
N ARG A 24 -7.29 7.11 3.55
CA ARG A 24 -7.81 5.91 2.87
C ARG A 24 -6.97 4.68 3.14
N GLN A 25 -7.66 3.58 3.45
CA GLN A 25 -7.05 2.28 3.69
C GLN A 25 -6.74 1.55 2.38
N ALA A 26 -5.48 1.20 2.18
CA ALA A 26 -4.99 0.34 1.11
C ALA A 26 -4.33 -0.89 1.73
N ASN A 27 -5.06 -1.99 1.84
CA ASN A 27 -4.48 -3.29 2.20
C ASN A 27 -3.76 -3.83 0.97
N ALA A 28 -2.48 -3.57 0.82
CA ALA A 28 -1.60 -4.45 0.06
C ALA A 28 -0.19 -4.27 0.61
N PRO A 29 0.50 -5.36 0.95
CA PRO A 29 1.95 -5.27 1.00
C PRO A 29 2.40 -4.78 -0.39
N ARG A 30 3.43 -3.93 -0.41
CA ARG A 30 4.11 -3.53 -1.66
C ARG A 30 4.79 -4.71 -2.36
N VAL A 31 4.63 -5.91 -1.80
CA VAL A 31 5.03 -7.22 -2.28
C VAL A 31 3.84 -7.90 -2.94
N ALA A 32 4.03 -8.40 -4.15
CA ALA A 32 3.01 -9.19 -4.84
C ALA A 32 3.07 -10.66 -4.43
N PHE A 33 1.90 -11.28 -4.29
CA PHE A 33 1.78 -12.70 -4.02
C PHE A 33 0.98 -13.44 -5.11
N PRO A 34 1.30 -14.71 -5.38
CA PRO A 34 0.50 -15.56 -6.26
C PRO A 34 -0.95 -15.64 -5.78
N THR A 35 -1.86 -16.01 -6.69
CA THR A 35 -3.31 -16.22 -6.48
C THR A 35 -4.15 -14.99 -6.12
N VAL A 36 -3.52 -13.85 -5.82
CA VAL A 36 -4.18 -12.58 -5.47
C VAL A 36 -3.76 -11.42 -6.38
N GLY A 37 -3.38 -11.69 -7.62
CA GLY A 37 -2.88 -10.69 -8.57
C GLY A 37 -3.87 -9.54 -8.86
N ALA A 38 -5.13 -9.86 -9.16
CA ALA A 38 -6.15 -8.84 -9.42
C ALA A 38 -6.39 -7.93 -8.22
N TYR A 39 -6.30 -8.48 -7.00
CA TYR A 39 -6.37 -7.71 -5.77
C TYR A 39 -5.19 -6.73 -5.66
N HIS A 40 -3.95 -7.18 -5.90
CA HIS A 40 -2.77 -6.32 -5.89
C HIS A 40 -2.88 -5.18 -6.90
N VAL A 41 -3.34 -5.47 -8.14
CA VAL A 41 -3.58 -4.44 -9.17
C VAL A 41 -4.52 -3.35 -8.64
N SER A 42 -5.66 -3.74 -8.04
CA SER A 42 -6.64 -2.77 -7.53
C SER A 42 -6.06 -1.86 -6.44
N LYS A 43 -5.17 -2.39 -5.60
CA LYS A 43 -4.59 -1.67 -4.46
C LYS A 43 -3.42 -0.79 -4.88
N TRP A 44 -2.54 -1.26 -5.76
CA TRP A 44 -1.47 -0.45 -6.31
C TRP A 44 -2.00 0.66 -7.23
N ALA A 45 -3.05 0.39 -8.02
CA ALA A 45 -3.71 1.43 -8.80
C ALA A 45 -4.26 2.55 -7.90
N LEU A 46 -4.83 2.18 -6.74
CA LEU A 46 -5.29 3.14 -5.76
C LEU A 46 -4.12 3.95 -5.17
N GLU A 47 -3.00 3.31 -4.86
CA GLU A 47 -1.82 4.02 -4.36
C GLU A 47 -1.27 5.05 -5.36
N GLY A 48 -1.12 4.64 -6.63
CA GLY A 48 -0.66 5.54 -7.68
C GLY A 48 -1.61 6.73 -7.87
N PHE A 49 -2.92 6.46 -7.89
CA PHE A 49 -3.94 7.51 -7.94
C PHE A 49 -3.84 8.49 -6.78
N LEU A 50 -3.77 8.00 -5.54
CA LEU A 50 -3.72 8.85 -4.35
C LEU A 50 -2.40 9.63 -4.24
N GLN A 51 -1.29 9.08 -4.73
CA GLN A 51 -0.02 9.80 -4.80
C GLN A 51 -0.07 10.96 -5.81
N SER A 52 -0.76 10.81 -6.94
CA SER A 52 -1.00 11.93 -7.87
C SER A 52 -1.93 12.96 -7.23
N LEU A 53 -3.06 12.49 -6.70
CA LEU A 53 -4.07 13.35 -6.07
C LEU A 53 -3.47 14.19 -4.93
N ALA A 54 -2.63 13.61 -4.08
CA ALA A 54 -1.96 14.32 -2.99
C ALA A 54 -1.17 15.55 -3.47
N GLN A 55 -0.54 15.46 -4.64
CA GLN A 55 0.19 16.58 -5.24
C GLN A 55 -0.77 17.62 -5.84
N GLU A 56 -1.81 17.16 -6.53
CA GLU A 56 -2.83 18.02 -7.14
C GLU A 56 -3.58 18.86 -6.10
N VAL A 57 -3.87 18.27 -4.93
CA VAL A 57 -4.68 18.94 -3.90
C VAL A 57 -3.88 19.72 -2.86
N ALA A 58 -2.55 19.61 -2.88
CA ALA A 58 -1.68 20.24 -1.88
C ALA A 58 -1.89 21.76 -1.79
N GLY A 59 -2.10 22.43 -2.93
CA GLY A 59 -2.35 23.87 -3.01
C GLY A 59 -3.67 24.33 -2.37
N PHE A 60 -4.62 23.41 -2.14
CA PHE A 60 -5.87 23.68 -1.44
C PHE A 60 -5.80 23.41 0.06
N ASN A 61 -4.59 23.18 0.60
CA ASN A 61 -4.38 22.77 1.98
C ASN A 61 -5.14 21.48 2.36
N ILE A 62 -5.30 20.57 1.39
CA ILE A 62 -5.85 19.23 1.60
C ILE A 62 -4.67 18.26 1.76
N LYS A 63 -4.72 17.42 2.79
CA LYS A 63 -3.71 16.40 3.08
C LYS A 63 -4.26 15.03 2.72
N VAL A 64 -3.43 14.18 2.13
CA VAL A 64 -3.80 12.81 1.77
C VAL A 64 -2.87 11.85 2.50
N THR A 65 -3.43 10.86 3.18
CA THR A 65 -2.67 9.79 3.82
C THR A 65 -3.23 8.42 3.45
N LEU A 66 -2.34 7.55 2.98
CA LEU A 66 -2.58 6.14 2.71
C LEU A 66 -2.25 5.34 3.97
N VAL A 67 -3.24 4.61 4.46
CA VAL A 67 -3.07 3.67 5.57
C VAL A 67 -2.87 2.28 4.99
N GLU A 68 -1.71 1.69 5.26
CA GLU A 68 -1.29 0.38 4.77
C GLU A 68 -1.22 -0.61 5.95
N PRO A 69 -2.33 -1.29 6.28
CA PRO A 69 -2.33 -2.23 7.39
C PRO A 69 -1.74 -3.58 7.01
N GLY A 70 -1.15 -4.26 7.99
CA GLY A 70 -0.79 -5.68 7.93
C GLY A 70 -2.00 -6.61 8.03
N GLY A 71 -1.78 -7.87 8.39
CA GLY A 71 -2.88 -8.78 8.70
C GLY A 71 -3.54 -8.37 10.00
N PHE A 72 -4.80 -7.99 9.91
CA PHE A 72 -5.68 -7.79 11.06
C PHE A 72 -6.67 -8.95 11.14
N SER A 73 -7.15 -9.25 12.35
CA SER A 73 -8.12 -10.32 12.61
C SER A 73 -9.50 -9.95 12.01
N THR A 74 -9.62 -10.13 10.71
CA THR A 74 -10.79 -9.81 9.90
C THR A 74 -11.15 -11.00 9.01
N ASP A 75 -12.43 -11.13 8.64
CA ASP A 75 -12.93 -12.17 7.73
C ASP A 75 -12.48 -11.96 6.26
N TRP A 76 -11.43 -11.17 6.01
CA TRP A 76 -11.02 -10.70 4.69
C TRP A 76 -10.74 -11.83 3.68
N SER A 77 -10.09 -12.91 4.12
CA SER A 77 -9.83 -14.11 3.31
C SER A 77 -10.96 -15.15 3.35
N GLY A 78 -12.02 -14.85 4.11
CA GLY A 78 -13.17 -15.70 4.38
C GLY A 78 -14.30 -15.55 3.37
N PRO A 79 -15.58 -15.64 3.79
CA PRO A 79 -16.74 -15.71 2.89
C PRO A 79 -16.92 -14.49 1.97
N SER A 80 -16.33 -13.34 2.30
CA SER A 80 -16.39 -12.13 1.49
C SER A 80 -15.51 -12.17 0.23
N ALA A 81 -14.58 -13.12 0.14
CA ALA A 81 -13.68 -13.24 -1.00
C ALA A 81 -14.36 -13.92 -2.19
N LYS A 82 -14.56 -13.19 -3.29
CA LYS A 82 -14.90 -13.79 -4.58
C LYS A 82 -13.64 -14.39 -5.21
N ARG A 83 -13.74 -15.64 -5.67
CA ARG A 83 -12.64 -16.38 -6.30
C ARG A 83 -12.99 -16.70 -7.75
N SER A 84 -12.00 -16.63 -8.62
CA SER A 84 -12.13 -17.06 -10.01
C SER A 84 -12.30 -18.58 -10.10
N GLU A 85 -12.79 -19.05 -11.25
CA GLU A 85 -12.77 -20.47 -11.59
C GLU A 85 -11.33 -21.01 -11.51
N GLN A 86 -11.18 -22.22 -10.95
CA GLN A 86 -9.87 -22.82 -10.76
C GLN A 86 -9.51 -23.67 -11.97
N MET A 87 -8.29 -23.46 -12.49
CA MET A 87 -7.69 -24.31 -13.51
C MET A 87 -6.69 -25.28 -12.86
N ASP A 88 -6.63 -26.51 -13.35
CA ASP A 88 -5.75 -27.56 -12.82
C ASP A 88 -4.26 -27.19 -12.95
N ASP A 89 -3.88 -26.49 -14.02
CA ASP A 89 -2.51 -25.99 -14.26
C ASP A 89 -1.95 -25.13 -13.12
N TYR A 90 -2.83 -24.53 -12.29
CA TYR A 90 -2.44 -23.69 -11.16
C TYR A 90 -2.59 -24.40 -9.80
N ALA A 91 -2.84 -25.71 -9.76
CA ALA A 91 -3.07 -26.45 -8.51
C ALA A 91 -1.89 -26.33 -7.53
N GLU A 92 -0.67 -26.62 -7.99
CA GLU A 92 0.54 -26.54 -7.15
C GLU A 92 0.78 -25.12 -6.62
N VAL A 93 0.51 -24.10 -7.44
CA VAL A 93 0.64 -22.68 -7.04
C VAL A 93 -0.38 -22.34 -5.94
N ARG A 94 -1.60 -22.87 -6.03
CA ARG A 94 -2.63 -22.67 -5.01
C ARG A 94 -2.28 -23.39 -3.71
N GLU A 95 -1.79 -24.62 -3.79
CA GLU A 95 -1.36 -25.39 -2.62
C GLU A 95 -0.19 -24.71 -1.90
N ALA A 96 0.82 -24.26 -2.65
CA ALA A 96 1.95 -23.51 -2.11
C ALA A 96 1.53 -22.17 -1.49
N ALA A 97 0.50 -21.50 -2.03
CA ALA A 97 -0.03 -20.28 -1.43
C ALA A 97 -0.81 -20.56 -0.13
N ALA A 98 -1.57 -21.67 -0.09
CA ALA A 98 -2.36 -22.08 1.06
C ALA A 98 -1.50 -22.60 2.23
N SER A 99 -0.32 -23.13 1.95
CA SER A 99 0.64 -23.61 2.95
C SER A 99 1.48 -22.49 3.57
N ARG A 100 1.36 -21.24 3.10
CA ARG A 100 2.05 -20.10 3.70
C ARG A 100 1.55 -19.90 5.13
N PRO A 101 2.45 -19.70 6.11
CA PRO A 101 2.03 -19.44 7.48
C PRO A 101 1.09 -18.25 7.52
N SER A 102 -0.09 -18.42 8.13
CA SER A 102 -0.93 -17.29 8.50
C SER A 102 -0.18 -16.42 9.51
N GLU A 103 -0.48 -15.12 9.53
CA GLU A 103 0.09 -14.22 10.55
C GLU A 103 -0.30 -14.72 11.94
N ASN A 104 0.68 -15.22 12.70
CA ASN A 104 0.46 -15.87 13.99
C ASN A 104 0.07 -14.88 15.10
N ASN A 105 0.11 -13.57 14.81
CA ASN A 105 -0.25 -12.49 15.71
C ASN A 105 -0.90 -11.33 14.93
N PRO A 106 -2.13 -11.52 14.43
CA PRO A 106 -2.80 -10.49 13.65
C PRO A 106 -3.12 -9.28 14.53
N GLY A 107 -3.10 -8.08 13.93
CA GLY A 107 -3.47 -6.84 14.62
C GLY A 107 -4.94 -6.85 15.08
N ASP A 108 -5.22 -6.15 16.19
CA ASP A 108 -6.57 -5.91 16.70
C ASP A 108 -7.22 -4.73 15.95
N PRO A 109 -8.33 -4.93 15.20
CA PRO A 109 -9.01 -3.85 14.48
C PRO A 109 -9.49 -2.71 15.38
N THR A 110 -9.79 -2.98 16.66
CA THR A 110 -10.25 -1.96 17.61
C THR A 110 -9.13 -1.02 18.03
N ALA A 111 -7.87 -1.48 18.00
CA ALA A 111 -6.70 -0.66 18.30
C ALA A 111 -6.40 0.39 17.21
N THR A 112 -6.89 0.17 15.98
CA THR A 112 -6.62 1.04 14.81
C THR A 112 -7.22 2.43 14.94
N ARG A 113 -8.35 2.57 15.67
CA ARG A 113 -9.06 3.85 15.80
C ARG A 113 -8.18 4.96 16.36
N GLY A 114 -7.44 4.68 17.42
CA GLY A 114 -6.56 5.66 18.05
C GLY A 114 -5.42 6.10 17.14
N ALA A 115 -4.89 5.20 16.31
CA ALA A 115 -3.85 5.52 15.35
C ALA A 115 -4.38 6.41 14.21
N ILE A 116 -5.58 6.13 13.69
CA ILE A 116 -6.23 6.97 12.68
C ILE A 116 -6.43 8.40 13.21
N LEU A 117 -6.97 8.55 14.42
CA LEU A 117 -7.21 9.87 15.00
C LEU A 117 -5.91 10.67 15.16
N LYS A 118 -4.82 10.03 15.59
CA LYS A 118 -3.49 10.67 15.66
C LYS A 118 -3.03 11.19 14.29
N VAL A 119 -3.28 10.44 13.21
CA VAL A 119 -2.95 10.88 11.85
C VAL A 119 -3.79 12.08 11.44
N VAL A 120 -5.10 12.06 11.72
CA VAL A 120 -6.00 13.19 11.43
C VAL A 120 -5.56 14.46 12.14
N ASP A 121 -5.16 14.34 13.41
CA ASP A 121 -4.78 15.48 14.26
C ASP A 121 -3.34 15.99 14.01
N THR A 122 -2.56 15.28 13.18
CA THR A 122 -1.20 15.70 12.83
C THR A 122 -1.23 16.84 11.81
N GLU A 123 -0.50 17.93 12.07
CA GLU A 123 -0.47 19.11 11.19
C GLU A 123 0.03 18.81 9.77
N ASN A 124 1.08 18.00 9.68
CA ASN A 124 1.70 17.58 8.42
C ASN A 124 1.80 16.05 8.39
N PRO A 125 0.67 15.34 8.18
CA PRO A 125 0.69 13.89 8.16
C PRO A 125 1.47 13.40 6.94
N HIS A 126 2.23 12.31 7.12
CA HIS A 126 2.92 11.67 6.00
C HIS A 126 1.91 11.10 5.00
N LEU A 127 2.30 11.04 3.72
CA LEU A 127 1.50 10.45 2.67
C LEU A 127 1.20 8.96 2.94
N ARG A 128 2.06 8.27 3.69
CA ARG A 128 1.95 6.82 3.94
C ARG A 128 2.22 6.50 5.39
N ILE A 129 1.46 5.55 5.93
CA ILE A 129 1.68 4.99 7.25
C ILE A 129 1.33 3.51 7.28
N PHE A 130 2.23 2.71 7.86
CA PHE A 130 1.99 1.30 8.10
C PHE A 130 1.30 1.08 9.45
N PHE A 131 0.25 0.27 9.47
CA PHE A 131 -0.40 -0.17 10.71
C PHE A 131 -0.15 -1.66 10.95
N GLY A 132 0.40 -1.99 12.11
CA GLY A 132 0.82 -3.35 12.46
C GLY A 132 2.35 -3.51 12.45
N ALA A 133 2.83 -4.61 13.02
CA ALA A 133 4.26 -4.82 13.24
C ALA A 133 5.01 -5.32 11.99
N ALA A 134 4.37 -6.13 11.15
CA ALA A 134 5.02 -6.77 10.00
C ALA A 134 5.21 -5.90 8.73
N PRO A 135 4.30 -4.97 8.37
CA PRO A 135 4.34 -4.35 7.03
C PRO A 135 5.64 -3.61 6.70
N LEU A 136 6.23 -2.92 7.67
CA LEU A 136 7.47 -2.17 7.45
C LEU A 136 8.63 -3.11 7.12
N ASP A 137 8.82 -4.17 7.90
CA ASP A 137 9.89 -5.14 7.66
C ASP A 137 9.75 -5.86 6.32
N ILE A 138 8.52 -6.19 5.95
CA ILE A 138 8.19 -6.80 4.65
C ILE A 138 8.52 -5.83 3.51
N ALA A 139 8.08 -4.57 3.63
CA ALA A 139 8.35 -3.55 2.64
C ALA A 139 9.85 -3.30 2.51
N THR A 140 10.57 -3.09 3.61
CA THR A 140 12.02 -2.85 3.60
C THR A 140 12.76 -3.92 2.81
N LYS A 141 12.53 -5.20 3.12
CA LYS A 141 13.20 -6.31 2.42
C LYS A 141 12.91 -6.35 0.92
N ASP A 142 11.66 -6.12 0.53
CA ASP A 142 11.28 -6.09 -0.89
C ASP A 142 11.89 -4.89 -1.62
N TYR A 143 11.90 -3.70 -1.02
CA TYR A 143 12.50 -2.51 -1.62
C TYR A 143 14.03 -2.62 -1.71
N GLU A 144 14.69 -3.15 -0.68
CA GLU A 144 16.13 -3.43 -0.73
C GLU A 144 16.45 -4.41 -1.86
N SER A 145 15.67 -5.48 -2.00
CA SER A 145 15.84 -6.45 -3.10
C SER A 145 15.62 -5.80 -4.48
N ARG A 146 14.57 -5.00 -4.64
CA ARG A 146 14.29 -4.30 -5.91
C ARG A 146 15.38 -3.31 -6.27
N LEU A 147 15.80 -2.52 -5.29
CA LEU A 147 16.86 -1.53 -5.50
C LEU A 147 18.18 -2.21 -5.86
N ALA A 148 18.51 -3.34 -5.23
CA ALA A 148 19.67 -4.14 -5.62
C ALA A 148 19.57 -4.61 -7.07
N THR A 149 18.44 -5.19 -7.49
CA THR A 149 18.22 -5.60 -8.88
C THR A 149 18.29 -4.42 -9.85
N TRP A 150 17.69 -3.28 -9.54
CA TRP A 150 17.74 -2.11 -10.43
C TRP A 150 19.13 -1.51 -10.55
N ASN A 151 19.92 -1.52 -9.47
CA ASN A 151 21.30 -1.07 -9.50
C ASN A 151 22.17 -2.04 -10.34
N GLU A 152 21.97 -3.34 -10.20
CA GLU A 152 22.64 -4.36 -11.02
C GLU A 152 22.35 -4.16 -12.52
N TRP A 153 21.09 -3.85 -12.86
CA TRP A 153 20.64 -3.63 -14.24
C TRP A 153 20.71 -2.18 -14.71
N GLN A 154 21.27 -1.28 -13.90
CA GLN A 154 21.41 0.13 -14.25
C GLN A 154 22.27 0.32 -15.50
N PRO A 155 23.40 -0.38 -15.69
CA PRO A 155 24.21 -0.23 -16.92
C PRO A 155 23.41 -0.57 -18.19
N VAL A 156 22.58 -1.61 -18.16
CA VAL A 156 21.70 -1.98 -19.29
C VAL A 156 20.66 -0.89 -19.55
N SER A 157 20.08 -0.34 -18.47
CA SER A 157 19.12 0.76 -18.57
C SER A 157 19.75 2.04 -19.14
N ILE A 158 21.02 2.30 -18.82
CA ILE A 158 21.82 3.41 -19.34
C ILE A 158 22.18 3.18 -20.81
N GLU A 159 22.61 1.96 -21.18
CA GLU A 159 22.91 1.58 -22.56
C GLU A 159 21.68 1.80 -23.46
N ALA A 160 20.49 1.43 -22.99
CA ALA A 160 19.24 1.64 -23.72
C ALA A 160 18.90 3.13 -23.99
N HIS A 161 19.57 4.07 -23.32
CA HIS A 161 19.45 5.50 -23.63
C HIS A 161 20.10 5.88 -24.98
N GLY A 162 21.04 5.06 -25.49
CA GLY A 162 21.65 5.18 -26.82
C GLY A 162 22.82 6.16 -26.93
N ASN A 163 22.85 7.25 -26.17
CA ASN A 163 23.95 8.23 -26.14
C ASN A 163 24.56 8.33 -24.73
N GLU A 164 25.74 8.95 -24.61
CA GLU A 164 26.36 9.22 -23.29
C GLU A 164 25.34 9.87 -22.35
N VAL A 165 25.02 9.17 -21.27
CA VAL A 165 24.24 9.74 -20.17
C VAL A 165 25.10 10.85 -19.59
N ARG A 166 24.68 12.11 -19.79
CA ARG A 166 25.35 13.26 -19.19
C ARG A 166 25.40 13.04 -17.69
N ASP A 167 26.61 13.11 -17.15
CA ASP A 167 26.81 13.12 -15.71
C ASP A 167 26.03 14.31 -15.11
N PRO A 168 25.01 14.05 -14.26
CA PRO A 168 24.22 15.10 -13.66
C PRO A 168 25.04 16.04 -12.74
N THR A 169 26.26 15.67 -12.36
CA THR A 169 27.18 16.50 -11.58
C THR A 169 28.06 17.44 -12.42
N THR A 170 28.08 17.30 -13.74
CA THR A 170 28.90 18.15 -14.65
C THR A 170 28.20 19.48 -15.04
N ARG A 171 27.21 19.95 -14.28
CA ARG A 171 26.68 21.32 -14.42
C ARG A 171 27.14 22.20 -13.26
N MET A 172 28.27 22.88 -13.47
CA MET A 172 28.58 24.20 -12.90
C MET A 172 28.93 25.15 -14.04
#